data_AF-A0A7Y3JUI4-F1
#
_entry.id   AF-A0A7Y3JUI4-F1
#
_cell.length_a   1.000
_cell.length_b   1.000
_cell.length_c   1.000
_cell.angle_alpha   90.00
_cell.angle_beta   90.00
_cell.angle_gamma   90.00
#
_symmetry.space_group_name_H-M   'P 1'
#
loop_
_entity.id
_entity.type
_entity.pdbx_description
1 polymer ?
#
loop_
_entity_poly.entity_id
_entity_poly.type
_entity_poly.pdbx_seq_one_letter_code
_entity_poly.pdbx_strand_id
1 'polypeptide(L)'
;MRTLSIMGYALAPDVHACVADDRVYFLDAGRDRYCKAGPSASQALIARNKAASTPDNASLTPLVEAGLLTFSDDRRARLRLCTHPSPSDDLHGVRDRRASPRLTDIVDIAWLALLASRRLRRHGFADALRWAGVEAPVTGLRKSAIDELARCVACFEGARTLLPTSPRCLLDSLILRRWCSARGIATAMVIGIRPLPFAAHCWVEHEGVVLNGSKDSVANFKPICVA
;
A
#
# COMPACT_ATOMS: atom_id res chain seq x y z
N MET A 1 -36.18 16.50 20.04
CA MET A 1 -36.02 15.29 19.22
C MET A 1 -35.23 15.66 17.97
N ARG A 2 -33.92 15.38 17.91
CA ARG A 2 -33.15 15.58 16.68
C ARG A 2 -33.49 14.45 15.72
N THR A 3 -34.07 14.82 14.60
CA THR A 3 -34.37 13.97 13.45
C THR A 3 -33.17 13.06 13.17
N LEU A 4 -33.36 11.75 13.26
CA LEU A 4 -32.42 10.73 12.82
C LEU A 4 -32.23 10.88 11.31
N SER A 5 -31.42 11.84 10.90
CA SER A 5 -31.08 12.13 9.51
C SER A 5 -30.07 11.08 9.03
N ILE A 6 -30.54 9.86 8.88
CA ILE A 6 -30.10 8.79 8.00
C ILE A 6 -28.72 9.02 7.33
N MET A 7 -27.67 8.73 8.10
CA MET A 7 -26.26 8.89 7.74
C MET A 7 -25.71 7.58 7.17
N GLY A 8 -24.86 7.66 6.14
CA GLY A 8 -24.00 6.56 5.70
C GLY A 8 -22.72 6.46 6.54
N TYR A 9 -21.88 5.47 6.21
CA TYR A 9 -20.55 5.32 6.79
C TYR A 9 -19.48 5.33 5.70
N ALA A 10 -18.38 6.03 5.97
CA ALA A 10 -17.16 6.03 5.17
C ALA A 10 -15.97 5.61 6.03
N LEU A 11 -14.87 5.17 5.40
CA LEU A 11 -13.60 4.99 6.11
C LEU A 11 -13.11 6.37 6.58
N ALA A 12 -12.50 6.43 7.76
CA ALA A 12 -11.87 7.66 8.24
C ALA A 12 -10.66 8.05 7.33
N PRO A 13 -10.22 9.31 7.36
CA PRO A 13 -9.01 9.73 6.65
C PRO A 13 -7.80 8.86 7.03
N ASP A 14 -6.93 8.57 6.06
CA ASP A 14 -5.76 7.68 6.22
C ASP A 14 -6.10 6.24 6.70
N VAL A 15 -7.38 5.85 6.72
CA VAL A 15 -7.81 4.47 7.01
C VAL A 15 -8.10 3.72 5.72
N HIS A 16 -7.46 2.57 5.58
CA HIS A 16 -7.66 1.65 4.48
C HIS A 16 -8.22 0.33 4.99
N ALA A 17 -8.96 -0.39 4.16
CA ALA A 17 -9.56 -1.65 4.58
C ALA A 17 -9.59 -2.68 3.45
N CYS A 18 -9.49 -3.96 3.79
CA CYS A 18 -9.68 -5.07 2.87
C CYS A 18 -10.43 -6.21 3.54
N VAL A 19 -10.94 -7.13 2.73
CA VAL A 19 -11.52 -8.38 3.20
C VAL A 19 -10.48 -9.49 3.05
N ALA A 20 -10.22 -10.22 4.13
CA ALA A 20 -9.40 -11.42 4.12
C ALA A 20 -10.01 -12.45 5.08
N ASP A 21 -10.14 -13.70 4.66
CA ASP A 21 -10.75 -14.80 5.43
C ASP A 21 -12.10 -14.42 6.07
N ASP A 22 -13.00 -13.82 5.27
CA ASP A 22 -14.33 -13.33 5.66
C ASP A 22 -14.35 -12.29 6.81
N ARG A 23 -13.18 -11.70 7.11
CA ARG A 23 -13.03 -10.62 8.09
C ARG A 23 -12.57 -9.35 7.42
N VAL A 24 -13.03 -8.22 7.96
CA VAL A 24 -12.55 -6.91 7.54
C VAL A 24 -11.34 -6.54 8.39
N TYR A 25 -10.24 -6.26 7.71
CA TYR A 25 -9.03 -5.71 8.30
C TYR A 25 -8.91 -4.25 7.94
N PHE A 26 -8.37 -3.48 8.87
CA PHE A 26 -8.12 -2.05 8.73
C PHE A 26 -6.64 -1.78 8.90
N LEU A 27 -6.14 -0.87 8.08
CA LEU A 27 -4.88 -0.17 8.28
C LEU A 27 -5.22 1.28 8.60
N ASP A 28 -4.97 1.70 9.84
CA ASP A 28 -5.06 3.10 10.29
C ASP A 28 -3.64 3.69 10.14
N ALA A 29 -3.36 4.24 8.96
CA ALA A 29 -2.03 4.76 8.63
C ALA A 29 -1.72 6.06 9.40
N GLY A 30 -2.73 6.78 9.87
CA GLY A 30 -2.57 7.96 10.71
C GLY A 30 -2.11 7.63 12.13
N ARG A 31 -2.38 6.41 12.62
CA ARG A 31 -1.96 5.91 13.95
C ARG A 31 -1.01 4.71 13.89
N ASP A 32 -0.41 4.45 12.73
CA ASP A 32 0.57 3.37 12.49
C ASP A 32 0.13 1.99 13.01
N ARG A 33 -1.16 1.63 12.86
CA ARG A 33 -1.71 0.39 13.44
C ARG A 33 -2.62 -0.40 12.49
N TYR A 34 -2.66 -1.70 12.72
CA TYR A 34 -3.61 -2.61 12.08
C TYR A 34 -4.71 -3.00 13.07
N CYS A 35 -5.94 -3.08 12.58
CA CYS A 35 -7.10 -3.48 13.38
C CYS A 35 -7.89 -4.56 12.63
N LYS A 36 -8.50 -5.48 13.37
CA LYS A 36 -9.38 -6.51 12.83
C LYS A 36 -10.79 -6.28 13.38
N ALA A 37 -11.79 -6.18 12.50
CA ALA A 37 -13.17 -6.09 12.95
C ALA A 37 -13.64 -7.40 13.61
N GLY A 38 -14.54 -7.24 14.58
CA GLY A 38 -15.31 -8.36 15.13
C GLY A 38 -16.16 -9.07 14.06
N PRO A 39 -16.72 -10.26 14.38
CA PRO A 39 -17.51 -11.04 13.41
C PRO A 39 -18.71 -10.27 12.87
N SER A 40 -19.56 -9.73 13.76
CA SER A 40 -20.78 -9.01 13.39
C SER A 40 -20.49 -7.75 12.59
N ALA A 41 -19.47 -6.99 13.00
CA ALA A 41 -19.01 -5.81 12.29
C ALA A 41 -18.48 -6.16 10.88
N SER A 42 -17.69 -7.24 10.74
CA SER A 42 -17.19 -7.70 9.44
C SER A 42 -18.33 -8.08 8.49
N GLN A 43 -19.31 -8.85 8.99
CA GLN A 43 -20.48 -9.25 8.21
C GLN A 43 -21.30 -8.04 7.75
N ALA A 44 -21.55 -7.08 8.64
CA ALA A 44 -22.26 -5.85 8.32
C ALA A 44 -21.55 -5.02 7.21
N LEU A 45 -20.23 -4.88 7.31
CA LEU A 45 -19.42 -4.15 6.32
C LEU A 45 -19.39 -4.85 4.96
N ILE A 46 -19.22 -6.17 4.94
CA ILE A 46 -19.20 -6.97 3.71
C ILE A 46 -20.57 -6.93 3.02
N ALA A 47 -21.67 -7.10 3.77
CA ALA A 47 -23.02 -7.02 3.25
C ALA A 47 -23.31 -5.63 2.66
N ARG A 48 -22.88 -4.56 3.35
CA ARG A 48 -23.03 -3.18 2.85
C ARG A 48 -22.26 -2.96 1.55
N ASN A 49 -21.03 -3.45 1.45
CA ASN A 49 -20.22 -3.29 0.24
C ASN A 49 -20.81 -4.03 -0.97
N LYS A 50 -21.48 -5.18 -0.74
CA LYS A 50 -22.11 -5.99 -1.80
C LYS A 50 -23.47 -5.45 -2.25
N ALA A 51 -24.34 -5.03 -1.33
CA ALA A 51 -25.76 -4.83 -1.63
C ALA A 51 -26.32 -3.43 -1.31
N ALA A 52 -25.48 -2.46 -0.93
CA ALA A 52 -25.93 -1.13 -0.46
C ALA A 52 -27.03 -1.20 0.61
N SER A 53 -27.05 -2.29 1.39
CA SER A 53 -28.03 -2.52 2.45
C SER A 53 -27.80 -1.59 3.64
N THR A 54 -28.88 -1.24 4.32
CA THR A 54 -28.84 -0.49 5.58
C THR A 54 -28.24 -1.40 6.65
N PRO A 55 -27.07 -1.07 7.22
CA PRO A 55 -26.45 -1.91 8.24
C PRO A 55 -27.22 -1.83 9.55
N ASP A 56 -27.03 -2.84 10.39
CA ASP A 56 -27.29 -2.72 11.82
C ASP A 56 -26.27 -1.74 12.41
N ASN A 57 -26.74 -0.53 12.74
CA ASN A 57 -25.89 0.54 13.28
C ASN A 57 -25.18 0.12 14.57
N ALA A 58 -25.77 -0.76 15.38
CA ALA A 58 -25.18 -1.22 16.64
C ALA A 58 -23.84 -1.95 16.42
N SER A 59 -23.74 -2.73 15.34
CA SER A 59 -22.53 -3.46 14.97
C SER A 59 -21.40 -2.55 14.45
N LEU A 60 -21.70 -1.32 14.03
CA LEU A 60 -20.72 -0.36 13.48
C LEU A 60 -20.30 0.74 14.45
N THR A 61 -21.08 0.99 15.51
CA THR A 61 -20.74 1.97 16.56
C THR A 61 -19.32 1.81 17.10
N PRO A 62 -18.83 0.59 17.45
CA PRO A 62 -17.46 0.43 17.97
C PRO A 62 -16.37 0.84 16.97
N LEU A 63 -16.65 0.74 15.67
CA LEU A 63 -15.69 1.13 14.63
C LEU A 63 -15.63 2.65 14.45
N VAL A 64 -16.74 3.35 14.67
CA VAL A 64 -16.78 4.82 14.72
C VAL A 64 -16.05 5.31 15.96
N GLU A 65 -16.33 4.72 17.13
CA GLU A 65 -15.66 5.04 18.40
C GLU A 65 -14.15 4.78 18.33
N ALA A 66 -13.73 3.72 17.64
CA ALA A 66 -12.32 3.42 17.40
C ALA A 66 -11.65 4.38 16.38
N GLY A 67 -12.42 5.26 15.73
CA GLY A 67 -11.96 6.21 14.72
C GLY A 67 -11.62 5.57 13.38
N LEU A 68 -12.15 4.38 13.09
CA LEU A 68 -11.95 3.66 11.82
C LEU A 68 -13.00 4.04 10.77
N LEU A 69 -14.19 4.43 11.22
CA LEU A 69 -15.29 4.90 10.39
C LEU A 69 -15.68 6.33 10.74
N THR A 70 -16.16 7.06 9.75
CA THR A 70 -16.79 8.38 9.90
C THR A 70 -18.21 8.32 9.34
N PHE A 71 -19.07 9.18 9.85
CA PHE A 71 -20.39 9.36 9.26
C PHE A 71 -20.27 10.12 7.94
N SER A 72 -21.06 9.70 6.95
CA SER A 72 -21.13 10.30 5.62
C SER A 72 -22.56 10.76 5.36
N ASP A 73 -22.73 11.96 4.83
CA ASP A 73 -24.04 12.44 4.39
C ASP A 73 -24.54 11.67 3.16
N ASP A 74 -23.64 11.05 2.41
CA ASP A 74 -23.99 10.11 1.35
C ASP A 74 -24.26 8.70 1.91
N ARG A 75 -25.53 8.31 1.90
CA ARG A 75 -26.00 6.97 2.29
C ARG A 75 -25.50 5.86 1.38
N ARG A 76 -25.26 6.16 0.11
CA ARG A 76 -24.80 5.20 -0.91
C ARG A 76 -23.28 5.13 -0.97
N ALA A 77 -22.58 5.94 -0.18
CA ALA A 77 -21.13 5.85 -0.05
C ALA A 77 -20.76 4.40 0.30
N ARG A 78 -20.15 3.74 -0.68
CA ARG A 78 -19.54 2.43 -0.52
C ARG A 78 -18.25 2.62 0.26
N LEU A 79 -18.01 1.73 1.21
CA LEU A 79 -16.70 1.63 1.83
C LEU A 79 -15.73 1.20 0.73
N ARG A 80 -14.71 2.02 0.47
CA ARG A 80 -13.67 1.72 -0.53
C ARG A 80 -12.74 0.63 0.00
N LEU A 81 -13.24 -0.61 0.05
CA LEU A 81 -12.42 -1.78 0.36
C LEU A 81 -11.45 -2.00 -0.80
N CYS A 82 -10.18 -2.25 -0.48
CA CYS A 82 -9.15 -2.52 -1.47
C CYS A 82 -9.47 -3.82 -2.22
N THR A 83 -9.56 -3.72 -3.56
CA THR A 83 -9.77 -4.86 -4.47
C THR A 83 -8.61 -4.99 -5.45
N HIS A 84 -7.43 -4.47 -5.08
CA HIS A 84 -6.24 -4.53 -5.92
C HIS A 84 -5.90 -6.00 -6.24
N PRO A 85 -5.74 -6.36 -7.53
CA PRO A 85 -5.54 -7.76 -7.93
C PRO A 85 -4.22 -8.31 -7.39
N SER A 86 -4.14 -9.63 -7.31
CA SER A 86 -2.87 -10.31 -7.08
C SER A 86 -1.93 -10.04 -8.26
N PRO A 87 -0.62 -9.85 -8.02
CA PRO A 87 0.35 -9.66 -9.09
C PRO A 87 0.37 -10.83 -10.08
N SER A 88 0.55 -10.53 -11.36
CA SER A 88 0.63 -11.54 -12.42
C SER A 88 2.04 -12.10 -12.58
N ASP A 89 3.05 -11.26 -12.35
CA ASP A 89 4.45 -11.61 -12.57
C ASP A 89 5.38 -10.89 -11.57
N ASP A 90 6.67 -11.19 -11.62
CA ASP A 90 7.70 -10.48 -10.88
C ASP A 90 8.99 -10.32 -11.70
N LEU A 91 9.81 -9.35 -11.30
CA LEU A 91 11.18 -9.19 -11.82
C LEU A 91 12.20 -10.04 -11.06
N HIS A 92 11.77 -10.79 -10.05
CA HIS A 92 12.66 -11.54 -9.18
C HIS A 92 13.23 -12.76 -9.93
N GLY A 93 14.54 -12.80 -10.10
CA GLY A 93 15.19 -13.90 -10.83
C GLY A 93 15.46 -13.60 -12.30
N VAL A 94 15.08 -12.41 -12.81
CA VAL A 94 15.61 -11.84 -14.07
C VAL A 94 17.06 -11.37 -13.83
N ARG A 95 17.92 -12.33 -13.42
CA ARG A 95 19.28 -12.15 -12.90
C ARG A 95 20.33 -11.83 -13.96
N ASP A 96 19.97 -11.89 -15.24
CA ASP A 96 20.93 -11.72 -16.34
C ASP A 96 21.26 -10.27 -16.70
N ARG A 97 20.84 -9.29 -15.90
CA ARG A 97 21.09 -7.87 -16.20
C ARG A 97 21.69 -7.16 -15.00
N ARG A 98 22.97 -7.42 -14.75
CA ARG A 98 23.81 -6.64 -13.83
C ARG A 98 23.95 -5.22 -14.36
N ALA A 99 23.04 -4.33 -13.99
CA ALA A 99 23.30 -2.91 -14.07
C ALA A 99 24.11 -2.53 -12.83
N SER A 100 25.40 -2.24 -13.02
CA SER A 100 26.23 -1.73 -11.93
C SER A 100 25.79 -0.29 -11.62
N PRO A 101 25.39 0.02 -10.38
CA PRO A 101 25.00 1.38 -10.02
C PRO A 101 26.21 2.31 -10.16
N ARG A 102 25.98 3.51 -10.69
CA ARG A 102 26.99 4.58 -10.68
C ARG A 102 27.09 5.17 -9.28
N LEU A 103 28.18 5.88 -9.00
CA LEU A 103 28.33 6.58 -7.72
C LEU A 103 27.18 7.56 -7.46
N THR A 104 26.69 8.24 -8.50
CA THR A 104 25.51 9.11 -8.41
C THR A 104 24.26 8.35 -8.00
N ASP A 105 24.03 7.14 -8.56
CA ASP A 105 22.89 6.31 -8.19
C ASP A 105 22.95 5.89 -6.72
N ILE A 106 24.14 5.54 -6.23
CA ILE A 106 24.35 5.17 -4.83
C ILE A 106 24.05 6.36 -3.91
N VAL A 107 24.56 7.54 -4.24
CA VAL A 107 24.34 8.77 -3.47
C VAL A 107 22.86 9.14 -3.44
N ASP A 108 22.17 9.08 -4.58
CA ASP A 108 20.74 9.37 -4.69
C ASP A 108 19.91 8.40 -3.86
N ILE A 109 20.21 7.10 -3.94
CA ILE A 109 19.50 6.06 -3.17
C ILE A 109 19.79 6.20 -1.67
N ALA A 110 21.02 6.51 -1.28
CA ALA A 110 21.38 6.80 0.12
C ALA A 110 20.62 8.01 0.65
N TRP A 111 20.50 9.06 -0.16
CA TRP A 111 19.74 10.27 0.18
C TRP A 111 18.25 9.95 0.33
N LEU A 112 17.65 9.22 -0.61
CA LEU A 112 16.27 8.75 -0.50
C LEU A 112 16.05 7.87 0.73
N ALA A 113 16.99 6.99 1.06
CA ALA A 113 16.94 6.15 2.25
C ALA A 113 16.96 6.98 3.54
N LEU A 114 17.80 8.02 3.59
CA LEU A 114 17.83 8.97 4.70
C LEU A 114 16.52 9.73 4.83
N LEU A 115 15.97 10.24 3.73
CA LEU A 115 14.70 10.96 3.70
C LEU A 115 13.52 10.08 4.15
N ALA A 116 13.37 8.89 3.55
CA ALA A 116 12.34 7.93 3.90
C ALA A 116 12.43 7.52 5.38
N SER A 117 13.65 7.26 5.85
CA SER A 117 13.91 6.93 7.26
C SER A 117 13.57 8.08 8.20
N ARG A 118 13.88 9.33 7.83
CA ARG A 118 13.54 10.51 8.63
C ARG A 118 12.03 10.73 8.68
N ARG A 119 11.33 10.56 7.55
CA ARG A 119 9.86 10.69 7.48
C ARG A 119 9.17 9.65 8.34
N LEU A 120 9.50 8.37 8.18
CA LEU A 120 8.95 7.30 9.03
C LEU A 120 9.17 7.57 10.52
N ARG A 121 10.35 8.05 10.92
CA ARG A 121 10.66 8.32 12.34
C ARG A 121 10.04 9.59 12.91
N ARG A 122 9.84 10.64 12.09
CA ARG A 122 9.42 11.97 12.58
C ARG A 122 7.99 12.34 12.26
N HIS A 123 7.42 11.79 11.19
CA HIS A 123 6.12 12.16 10.64
C HIS A 123 5.15 10.98 10.53
N GLY A 124 5.59 9.75 10.84
CA GLY A 124 4.75 8.55 10.85
C GLY A 124 4.53 7.94 9.46
N PHE A 125 3.72 6.89 9.42
CA PHE A 125 3.51 6.09 8.21
C PHE A 125 2.70 6.82 7.14
N ALA A 126 1.62 7.52 7.52
CA ALA A 126 0.78 8.25 6.58
C ALA A 126 1.57 9.31 5.78
N ASP A 127 2.50 10.03 6.42
CA ASP A 127 3.36 11.00 5.71
C ASP A 127 4.31 10.32 4.72
N ALA A 128 4.90 9.18 5.10
CA ALA A 128 5.76 8.41 4.22
C ALA A 128 4.98 7.88 3.00
N LEU A 129 3.73 7.43 3.18
CA LEU A 129 2.86 7.01 2.08
C LEU A 129 2.52 8.17 1.15
N ARG A 130 2.13 9.32 1.68
CA ARG A 130 1.87 10.52 0.86
C ARG A 130 3.10 10.94 0.07
N TRP A 131 4.28 10.90 0.68
CA TRP A 131 5.53 11.21 -0.01
C TRP A 131 5.81 10.24 -1.17
N ALA A 132 5.54 8.94 -0.97
CA ALA A 132 5.70 7.92 -1.99
C ALA A 132 4.63 7.98 -3.10
N GLY A 133 3.40 8.35 -2.75
CA GLY A 133 2.27 8.45 -3.66
C GLY A 133 2.21 9.73 -4.51
N VAL A 134 3.20 10.62 -4.38
CA VAL A 134 3.34 11.74 -5.33
C VAL A 134 3.70 11.18 -6.70
N GLU A 135 2.70 11.15 -7.60
CA GLU A 135 2.87 10.74 -8.98
C GLU A 135 3.91 11.61 -9.70
N ALA A 136 4.78 10.97 -10.46
CA ALA A 136 5.61 11.68 -11.43
C ALA A 136 4.77 12.01 -12.67
N PRO A 137 5.10 13.10 -13.39
CA PRO A 137 4.58 13.30 -14.74
C PRO A 137 4.90 12.05 -15.57
N VAL A 138 3.87 11.33 -16.01
CA VAL A 138 4.02 10.10 -16.79
C VAL A 138 4.60 10.46 -18.16
N THR A 139 5.87 10.13 -18.39
CA THR A 139 6.44 10.15 -19.73
C THR A 139 6.13 8.79 -20.37
N GLY A 140 5.21 8.78 -21.34
CA GLY A 140 4.63 7.57 -21.94
C GLY A 140 5.65 6.47 -22.23
N LEU A 141 5.59 5.40 -21.44
CA LEU A 141 6.49 4.26 -21.54
C LEU A 141 5.98 3.29 -22.61
N ARG A 142 6.61 3.33 -23.79
CA ARG A 142 6.41 2.33 -24.87
C ARG A 142 7.09 1.00 -24.49
N LYS A 143 6.83 -0.08 -25.23
CA LYS A 143 7.36 -1.46 -25.07
C LYS A 143 8.86 -1.61 -24.68
N SER A 144 9.70 -0.58 -24.82
CA SER A 144 11.05 -0.45 -24.23
C SER A 144 11.07 -0.27 -22.69
N ALA A 145 9.91 -0.14 -22.06
CA ALA A 145 9.72 0.21 -20.65
C ALA A 145 10.10 -0.89 -19.67
N ILE A 146 9.85 -2.16 -20.00
CA ILE A 146 10.16 -3.28 -19.10
C ILE A 146 11.67 -3.46 -18.96
N ASP A 147 12.43 -3.29 -20.05
CA ASP A 147 13.89 -3.37 -20.01
C ASP A 147 14.50 -2.20 -19.21
N GLU A 148 13.92 -1.01 -19.34
CA GLU A 148 14.32 0.18 -18.59
C GLU A 148 13.97 0.06 -17.11
N LEU A 149 12.76 -0.44 -16.80
CA LEU A 149 12.30 -0.77 -15.46
C LEU A 149 13.23 -1.81 -14.81
N ALA A 150 13.55 -2.88 -15.53
CA ALA A 150 14.45 -3.92 -15.04
C ALA A 150 15.86 -3.36 -14.74
N ARG A 151 16.42 -2.51 -15.63
CA ARG A 151 17.69 -1.83 -15.34
C ARG A 151 17.60 -0.89 -14.13
N CYS A 152 16.50 -0.15 -14.01
CA CYS A 152 16.25 0.77 -12.91
C CYS A 152 16.20 0.02 -11.56
N VAL A 153 15.49 -1.11 -11.51
CA VAL A 153 15.41 -2.00 -10.34
C VAL A 153 16.78 -2.63 -10.05
N ALA A 154 17.50 -3.14 -11.05
CA ALA A 154 18.83 -3.73 -10.85
C ALA A 154 19.85 -2.72 -10.30
N CYS A 155 19.85 -1.47 -10.78
CA CYS A 155 20.66 -0.39 -10.19
C CYS A 155 20.28 -0.16 -8.73
N PHE A 156 18.99 -0.15 -8.41
CA PHE A 156 18.51 0.03 -7.05
C PHE A 156 18.99 -1.10 -6.13
N GLU A 157 18.78 -2.35 -6.53
CA GLU A 157 19.22 -3.52 -5.77
C GLU A 157 20.73 -3.50 -5.54
N GLY A 158 21.51 -3.25 -6.60
CA GLY A 158 22.96 -3.14 -6.52
C GLY A 158 23.40 -2.05 -5.53
N ALA A 159 22.81 -0.86 -5.60
CA ALA A 159 23.12 0.23 -4.67
C ALA A 159 22.71 -0.09 -3.23
N ARG A 160 21.56 -0.74 -3.02
CA ARG A 160 21.07 -1.12 -1.69
C ARG A 160 21.98 -2.11 -0.97
N THR A 161 22.69 -2.99 -1.70
CA THR A 161 23.69 -3.90 -1.10
C THR A 161 24.89 -3.18 -0.51
N LEU A 162 25.19 -1.96 -0.98
CA LEU A 162 26.33 -1.15 -0.52
C LEU A 162 25.97 -0.27 0.68
N LEU A 163 24.68 -0.12 1.02
CA LEU A 163 24.25 0.70 2.13
C LEU A 163 24.30 -0.08 3.46
N PRO A 164 24.75 0.53 4.57
CA PRO A 164 24.97 -0.14 5.85
C PRO A 164 23.67 -0.40 6.65
N THR A 165 22.53 -0.49 5.99
CA THR A 165 21.21 -0.66 6.62
C THR A 165 20.56 -1.94 6.13
N SER A 166 20.12 -2.79 7.06
CA SER A 166 19.40 -4.03 6.74
C SER A 166 18.19 -3.76 5.83
N PRO A 167 17.93 -4.63 4.85
CA PRO A 167 16.73 -4.55 4.03
C PRO A 167 15.47 -4.54 4.90
N ARG A 168 14.53 -3.64 4.56
CA ARG A 168 13.25 -3.52 5.24
C ARG A 168 12.21 -3.25 4.17
N CYS A 169 11.25 -4.16 4.00
CA CYS A 169 10.26 -4.10 2.93
C CYS A 169 9.58 -2.73 2.78
N LEU A 170 9.21 -2.09 3.90
CA LEU A 170 8.61 -0.76 3.91
C LEU A 170 9.59 0.31 3.41
N LEU A 171 10.79 0.37 3.98
CA LEU A 171 11.79 1.37 3.60
C LEU A 171 12.21 1.19 2.13
N ASP A 172 12.41 -0.05 1.70
CA ASP A 172 12.84 -0.37 0.34
C ASP A 172 11.76 -0.03 -0.68
N SER A 173 10.49 -0.31 -0.38
CA SER A 173 9.39 0.05 -1.26
C SER A 173 9.22 1.56 -1.38
N LEU A 174 9.38 2.31 -0.28
CA LEU A 174 9.37 3.78 -0.29
C LEU A 174 10.49 4.35 -1.17
N ILE A 175 11.73 3.85 -1.01
CA ILE A 175 12.87 4.31 -1.79
C ILE A 175 12.68 3.94 -3.26
N LEU A 176 12.32 2.69 -3.55
CA LEU A 176 12.15 2.20 -4.92
C LEU A 176 11.04 2.95 -5.66
N ARG A 177 9.90 3.20 -5.01
CA ARG A 177 8.80 4.02 -5.57
C ARG A 177 9.30 5.40 -5.99
N ARG A 178 10.06 6.08 -5.13
CA ARG A 178 10.62 7.41 -5.42
C ARG A 178 11.74 7.37 -6.46
N TRP A 179 12.54 6.32 -6.46
CA TRP A 179 13.59 6.07 -7.44
C TRP A 179 13.04 5.90 -8.86
N CYS A 180 11.95 5.13 -9.00
CA CYS A 180 11.21 4.98 -10.25
C CYS A 180 10.51 6.28 -10.67
N SER A 181 9.85 6.96 -9.72
CA SER A 181 9.16 8.24 -9.94
C SER A 181 10.13 9.32 -10.47
N ALA A 182 11.33 9.43 -9.89
CA ALA A 182 12.37 10.36 -10.37
C ALA A 182 12.85 10.09 -11.81
N ARG A 183 12.54 8.91 -12.36
CA ARG A 183 12.85 8.49 -13.73
C ARG A 183 11.62 8.47 -14.65
N GLY A 184 10.49 9.02 -14.21
CA GLY A 184 9.25 9.04 -15.00
C GLY A 184 8.58 7.67 -15.11
N ILE A 185 9.01 6.68 -14.32
CA ILE A 185 8.44 5.34 -14.32
C ILE A 185 7.27 5.31 -13.33
N ALA A 186 6.06 5.21 -13.87
CA ALA A 186 4.86 5.01 -13.05
C ALA A 186 4.92 3.64 -12.38
N THR A 187 4.69 3.57 -11.08
CA THR A 187 4.65 2.34 -10.29
C THR A 187 3.55 2.49 -9.25
N ALA A 188 3.18 1.41 -8.58
CA ALA A 188 2.27 1.45 -7.44
C ALA A 188 2.99 0.84 -6.24
N MET A 189 2.90 1.48 -5.08
CA MET A 189 3.33 0.90 -3.82
C MET A 189 2.13 0.21 -3.20
N VAL A 190 2.24 -1.09 -2.94
CA VAL A 190 1.17 -1.89 -2.36
C VAL A 190 1.56 -2.35 -0.97
N ILE A 191 0.61 -2.24 -0.04
CA ILE A 191 0.69 -2.81 1.29
C ILE A 191 -0.30 -3.96 1.33
N GLY A 192 0.16 -5.14 1.75
CA GLY A 192 -0.66 -6.31 1.92
C GLY A 192 -0.57 -6.90 3.33
N ILE A 193 -1.58 -7.67 3.68
CA ILE A 193 -1.65 -8.39 4.95
C ILE A 193 -1.85 -9.88 4.72
N ARG A 194 -1.29 -10.71 5.60
CA ARG A 194 -1.64 -12.11 5.75
C ARG A 194 -2.34 -12.26 7.09
N PRO A 195 -3.58 -12.76 7.17
CA PRO A 195 -4.31 -12.93 8.41
C PRO A 195 -3.67 -13.85 9.45
N LEU A 196 -3.11 -15.00 9.03
CA LEU A 196 -2.61 -16.04 9.93
C LEU A 196 -1.32 -16.72 9.41
N PRO A 197 -0.23 -16.73 10.20
CA PRO A 197 0.05 -15.78 11.29
C PRO A 197 0.04 -14.36 10.73
N PHE A 198 -0.43 -13.41 11.55
CA PHE A 198 -0.55 -12.01 11.10
C PHE A 198 0.80 -11.48 10.64
N ALA A 199 0.86 -11.02 9.40
CA ALA A 199 2.04 -10.37 8.84
C ALA A 199 1.61 -9.26 7.89
N ALA A 200 2.33 -8.14 7.92
CA ALA A 200 2.20 -7.09 6.93
C ALA A 200 3.42 -7.12 6.02
N HIS A 201 3.20 -6.87 4.73
CA HIS A 201 4.25 -6.77 3.75
C HIS A 201 3.98 -5.60 2.82
N CYS A 202 5.04 -5.09 2.21
CA CYS A 202 4.96 -3.96 1.30
C CYS A 202 5.91 -4.21 0.13
N TRP A 203 5.40 -3.97 -1.07
CA TRP A 203 6.14 -4.11 -2.32
C TRP A 203 5.77 -2.96 -3.27
N VAL A 204 6.52 -2.84 -4.36
CA VAL A 204 6.26 -1.96 -5.49
C VAL A 204 5.98 -2.83 -6.70
N GLU A 205 5.02 -2.41 -7.52
CA GLU A 205 4.69 -3.07 -8.77
C GLU A 205 4.51 -2.09 -9.92
N HIS A 206 4.63 -2.58 -11.14
CA HIS A 206 4.31 -1.88 -12.37
C HIS A 206 3.38 -2.76 -13.19
N GLU A 207 2.14 -2.32 -13.40
CA GLU A 207 1.14 -3.05 -14.21
C GLU A 207 1.00 -4.55 -13.82
N GLY A 208 1.04 -4.85 -12.52
CA GLY A 208 0.93 -6.23 -12.00
C GLY A 208 2.25 -7.02 -11.95
N VAL A 209 3.38 -6.41 -12.32
CA VAL A 209 4.73 -6.98 -12.18
C VAL A 209 5.38 -6.49 -10.89
N VAL A 210 5.68 -7.38 -9.95
CA VAL A 210 6.37 -7.05 -8.68
C VAL A 210 7.84 -6.67 -8.95
N LEU A 211 8.30 -5.57 -8.34
CA LEU A 211 9.65 -5.04 -8.53
C LEU A 211 10.62 -5.40 -7.41
N ASN A 212 10.17 -5.54 -6.17
CA ASN A 212 11.02 -5.83 -5.01
C ASN A 212 10.46 -6.98 -4.16
N GLY A 213 10.80 -8.21 -4.56
CA GLY A 213 10.32 -9.45 -3.97
C GLY A 213 9.81 -10.39 -5.05
N SER A 214 9.45 -11.62 -4.68
CA SER A 214 8.83 -12.56 -5.61
C SER A 214 7.31 -12.48 -5.57
N LYS A 215 6.68 -12.75 -6.71
CA LYS A 215 5.25 -12.94 -6.86
C LYS A 215 4.76 -13.99 -5.88
N ASP A 216 5.46 -15.11 -5.75
CA ASP A 216 5.07 -16.18 -4.84
C ASP A 216 5.04 -15.73 -3.37
N SER A 217 5.99 -14.87 -2.97
CA SER A 217 6.00 -14.30 -1.62
C SER A 217 4.81 -13.37 -1.43
N VAL A 218 4.62 -12.44 -2.38
CA VAL A 218 3.59 -11.39 -2.35
C VAL A 218 2.17 -11.96 -2.47
N ALA A 219 1.97 -13.05 -3.21
CA ALA A 219 0.68 -13.70 -3.40
C ALA A 219 0.07 -14.22 -2.09
N ASN A 220 0.89 -14.43 -1.06
CA ASN A 220 0.44 -14.79 0.29
C ASN A 220 -0.19 -13.62 1.07
N PHE A 221 -0.12 -12.40 0.52
CA PHE A 221 -0.64 -11.19 1.14
C PHE A 221 -1.84 -10.66 0.34
N LYS A 222 -2.89 -10.25 1.05
CA LYS A 222 -4.05 -9.55 0.49
C LYS A 222 -3.80 -8.04 0.53
N PRO A 223 -3.84 -7.34 -0.61
CA PRO A 223 -3.68 -5.89 -0.64
C PRO A 223 -4.71 -5.18 0.24
N ILE A 224 -4.24 -4.24 1.06
CA ILE A 224 -5.06 -3.39 1.94
C ILE A 224 -4.97 -1.91 1.57
N CYS A 225 -3.84 -1.46 1.03
CA CYS A 225 -3.62 -0.09 0.60
C CYS A 225 -2.71 -0.06 -0.64
N VAL A 226 -3.00 0.86 -1.55
CA VAL A 226 -2.20 1.15 -2.75
C VAL A 226 -1.95 2.66 -2.79
N ALA A 227 -0.69 3.06 -2.97
CA ALA A 227 -0.21 4.45 -2.98
C ALA A 227 0.70 4.72 -4.19
#